data_AF-A0A6C0LYN4-F1
#
_entry.id   AF-A0A6C0LYN4-F1
#
_cell.length_a   1.000
_cell.length_b   1.000
_cell.length_c   1.000
_cell.angle_alpha   90.00
_cell.angle_beta   90.00
_cell.angle_gamma   90.00
#
_symmetry.space_group_name_H-M   'P 1'
#
loop_
_entity.id
_entity.type
_entity.pdbx_description
1 polymer ?
#
loop_
_entity_poly.entity_id
_entity_poly.type
_entity_poly.pdbx_seq_one_letter_code
_entity_poly.pdbx_strand_id
1 'polypeptide(L)'
;MKEFIKNILSFDKPGIYGKEECLFVNANFVLVKDHKMIDDNEQNLHLTAWCRNINVKSLKDLNSNYIIHLKEIKSKVIDIIKTRYSGFNNLDIFIHYPPQFWQLHIHFRNKSLAKTSPKNEIFYLKDVIKQLENTNFKCFL
;
A
#
# COMPACT_ATOMS: atom_id res chain seq x y z
N MET A 1 -9.23 -13.66 -8.93
CA MET A 1 -8.09 -13.02 -8.21
C MET A 1 -7.15 -12.25 -9.16
N LYS A 2 -6.67 -12.84 -10.27
CA LYS A 2 -5.87 -12.13 -11.29
C LYS A 2 -6.63 -10.95 -11.94
N GLU A 3 -7.93 -11.11 -12.17
CA GLU A 3 -8.76 -10.07 -12.79
C GLU A 3 -8.85 -8.80 -11.94
N PHE A 4 -8.95 -8.92 -10.61
CA PHE A 4 -8.97 -7.78 -9.71
C PHE A 4 -7.70 -6.92 -9.86
N ILE A 5 -6.52 -7.54 -9.83
CA ILE A 5 -5.25 -6.84 -10.00
C ILE A 5 -5.18 -6.19 -11.38
N LYS A 6 -5.56 -6.92 -12.43
CA LYS A 6 -5.57 -6.40 -13.80
C LYS A 6 -6.48 -5.16 -13.93
N ASN A 7 -7.65 -5.20 -13.31
CA ASN A 7 -8.60 -4.08 -13.29
C ASN A 7 -8.02 -2.87 -12.55
N ILE A 8 -7.54 -3.04 -11.31
CA ILE A 8 -6.91 -1.96 -10.53
C ILE A 8 -5.75 -1.32 -11.31
N LEU A 9 -4.87 -2.14 -11.90
CA LEU A 9 -3.73 -1.65 -12.67
C LEU A 9 -4.12 -1.07 -14.03
N SER A 10 -5.36 -1.23 -14.49
CA SER A 10 -5.84 -0.62 -15.74
C SER A 10 -6.31 0.82 -15.57
N PHE A 11 -6.58 1.28 -14.34
CA PHE A 11 -7.06 2.64 -14.08
C PHE A 11 -6.05 3.67 -14.58
N ASP A 12 -6.48 4.66 -15.33
CA ASP A 12 -5.62 5.70 -15.94
C ASP A 12 -5.83 7.09 -15.30
N LYS A 13 -6.92 7.25 -14.54
CA LYS A 13 -7.25 8.46 -13.78
C LYS A 13 -8.00 8.14 -12.49
N PRO A 14 -7.99 9.04 -11.48
CA PRO A 14 -8.85 8.93 -10.32
C PRO A 14 -10.33 8.88 -10.71
N GLY A 15 -11.14 8.16 -9.93
CA GLY A 15 -12.57 7.98 -10.20
C GLY A 15 -13.15 6.73 -9.56
N ILE A 16 -14.45 6.54 -9.75
CA ILE A 16 -15.17 5.35 -9.27
C ILE A 16 -15.32 4.37 -10.43
N TYR A 17 -14.88 3.14 -10.22
CA TYR A 17 -14.90 2.04 -11.20
C TYR A 17 -15.67 0.87 -10.58
N GLY A 18 -16.98 0.81 -10.78
CA GLY A 18 -17.80 -0.22 -10.15
C GLY A 18 -17.83 -0.04 -8.63
N LYS A 19 -17.18 -0.95 -7.89
CA LYS A 19 -17.13 -0.90 -6.41
C LYS A 19 -15.83 -0.28 -5.89
N GLU A 20 -14.89 -0.01 -6.79
CA GLU A 20 -13.56 0.46 -6.49
C GLU A 20 -13.48 1.98 -6.66
N GLU A 21 -13.02 2.68 -5.62
CA GLU A 21 -12.71 4.11 -5.71
C GLU A 21 -11.19 4.28 -5.85
N CYS A 22 -10.76 4.81 -7.00
CA CYS A 22 -9.38 5.17 -7.27
C CYS A 22 -9.13 6.64 -6.90
N LEU A 23 -8.21 6.84 -5.96
CA LEU A 23 -7.88 8.17 -5.44
C LEU A 23 -6.70 8.81 -6.15
N PHE A 24 -5.80 7.99 -6.72
CA PHE A 24 -4.61 8.48 -7.41
C PHE A 24 -4.07 7.46 -8.41
N VAL A 25 -3.56 7.96 -9.52
CA VAL A 25 -2.87 7.17 -10.55
C VAL A 25 -1.62 7.91 -10.99
N ASN A 26 -0.51 7.18 -11.14
CA ASN A 26 0.60 7.59 -11.99
C ASN A 26 1.22 6.37 -12.68
N ALA A 27 2.37 6.55 -13.36
CA ALA A 27 3.09 5.48 -14.04
C ALA A 27 3.64 4.39 -13.10
N ASN A 28 3.77 4.66 -11.80
CA ASN A 28 4.42 3.77 -10.84
C ASN A 28 3.41 2.97 -9.98
N PHE A 29 2.28 3.57 -9.62
CA PHE A 29 1.29 2.92 -8.77
C PHE A 29 -0.13 3.49 -8.94
N VAL A 30 -1.10 2.74 -8.41
CA VAL A 30 -2.51 3.12 -8.28
C VAL A 30 -2.89 3.10 -6.80
N LEU A 31 -3.51 4.16 -6.30
CA LEU A 31 -4.07 4.23 -4.96
C LEU A 31 -5.57 4.00 -5.01
N VAL A 32 -6.06 3.04 -4.24
CA VAL A 32 -7.49 2.76 -4.12
C VAL A 32 -7.94 2.68 -2.67
N LYS A 33 -9.22 2.97 -2.46
CA LYS A 33 -9.92 2.67 -1.21
C LYS A 33 -10.03 1.16 -1.03
N ASP A 34 -9.69 0.64 0.15
CA ASP A 34 -9.86 -0.78 0.45
C ASP A 34 -11.35 -1.10 0.59
N HIS A 35 -11.80 -2.24 0.06
CA HIS A 35 -13.18 -2.71 0.15
C HIS A 35 -13.73 -2.81 1.59
N LYS A 36 -12.86 -2.87 2.61
CA LYS A 36 -13.25 -2.88 4.03
C LYS A 36 -13.62 -1.50 4.57
N MET A 37 -13.30 -0.43 3.86
CA MET A 37 -13.55 0.95 4.29
C MET A 37 -15.00 1.34 3.96
N ILE A 38 -15.82 1.49 5.01
CA ILE A 38 -17.28 1.71 4.89
C ILE A 38 -17.61 3.16 4.50
N ASP A 39 -16.85 4.12 5.02
CA ASP A 39 -17.05 5.55 4.81
C ASP A 39 -15.69 6.27 4.78
N ASP A 40 -15.71 7.59 4.64
CA ASP A 40 -14.49 8.43 4.64
C ASP A 40 -14.11 8.94 6.05
N ASN A 41 -14.67 8.34 7.12
CA ASN A 41 -14.24 8.68 8.47
C ASN A 41 -12.82 8.17 8.71
N GLU A 42 -12.01 8.98 9.39
CA GLU A 42 -10.61 8.65 9.72
C GLU A 42 -10.47 7.30 10.43
N GLN A 43 -11.44 6.97 11.30
CA GLN A 43 -11.46 5.72 12.05
C GLN A 43 -11.55 4.50 11.15
N ASN A 44 -12.13 4.64 9.95
CA ASN A 44 -12.28 3.58 8.96
C ASN A 44 -11.21 3.61 7.86
N LEU A 45 -10.29 4.59 7.90
CA LEU A 45 -9.29 4.80 6.86
C LEU A 45 -8.49 3.51 6.58
N HIS A 46 -8.66 2.98 5.37
CA HIS A 46 -7.88 1.87 4.84
C HIS A 46 -7.73 2.03 3.34
N LEU A 47 -6.52 2.35 2.89
CA LEU A 47 -6.15 2.50 1.49
C LEU A 47 -5.08 1.47 1.11
N THR A 48 -5.00 1.16 -0.19
CA THR A 48 -3.95 0.30 -0.75
C THR A 48 -3.30 0.95 -1.97
N ALA A 49 -1.98 1.05 -1.95
CA ALA A 49 -1.18 1.51 -3.08
C ALA A 49 -0.60 0.29 -3.83
N TRP A 50 -1.03 0.09 -5.08
CA TRP A 50 -0.68 -1.04 -5.92
C TRP A 50 0.39 -0.66 -6.93
N CYS A 51 1.58 -1.26 -6.82
CA CYS A 51 2.68 -1.01 -7.75
C CYS A 51 2.34 -1.55 -9.14
N ARG A 52 2.67 -0.80 -10.19
CA ARG A 52 2.46 -1.19 -11.60
C ARG A 52 3.55 -2.10 -12.16
N ASN A 53 4.74 -2.09 -11.56
CA ASN A 53 5.82 -2.97 -12.00
C ASN A 53 5.42 -4.43 -11.78
N ILE A 54 5.11 -5.12 -12.89
CA ILE A 54 4.66 -6.51 -12.86
C ILE A 54 5.73 -7.47 -12.36
N ASN A 55 7.01 -7.09 -12.34
CA ASN A 55 8.09 -7.94 -11.86
C ASN A 55 8.23 -7.92 -10.33
N VAL A 56 7.45 -7.08 -9.63
CA VAL A 56 7.49 -6.95 -8.17
C VAL A 56 6.19 -7.49 -7.59
N LYS A 57 6.24 -8.74 -7.12
CA LYS A 57 5.06 -9.49 -6.70
C LYS A 57 4.81 -9.40 -5.20
N SER A 58 5.86 -9.17 -4.42
CA SER A 58 5.79 -9.24 -2.96
C SER A 58 6.95 -8.52 -2.27
N LEU A 59 6.97 -8.57 -0.94
CA LEU A 59 8.09 -8.14 -0.10
C LEU A 59 9.44 -8.78 -0.52
N LYS A 60 9.45 -10.02 -0.99
CA LYS A 60 10.66 -10.75 -1.40
C LYS A 60 11.37 -10.15 -2.61
N ASP A 61 10.64 -9.45 -3.47
CA ASP A 61 11.18 -8.89 -4.71
C ASP A 61 11.81 -7.50 -4.50
N LEU A 62 11.68 -6.96 -3.29
CA LEU A 62 12.27 -5.68 -2.92
C LEU A 62 13.78 -5.82 -2.67
N ASN A 63 14.51 -4.84 -3.19
CA ASN A 63 15.93 -4.62 -2.97
C ASN A 63 16.19 -3.11 -2.86
N SER A 64 17.45 -2.72 -2.67
CA SER A 64 17.84 -1.31 -2.47
C SER A 64 17.37 -0.37 -3.59
N ASN A 65 17.20 -0.85 -4.82
CA ASN A 65 16.73 -0.03 -5.95
C ASN A 65 15.27 0.46 -5.78
N TYR A 66 14.49 -0.16 -4.88
CA TYR A 66 13.11 0.23 -4.61
C TYR A 66 12.96 1.27 -3.50
N ILE A 67 14.03 1.61 -2.75
CA ILE A 67 13.95 2.52 -1.61
C ILE A 67 13.32 3.87 -1.99
N ILE A 68 13.77 4.47 -3.10
CA ILE A 68 13.25 5.76 -3.58
C ILE A 68 11.75 5.64 -3.87
N HIS A 69 11.35 4.63 -4.66
CA HIS A 69 9.95 4.38 -4.99
C HIS A 69 9.06 4.18 -3.76
N LEU A 70 9.52 3.43 -2.75
CA LEU A 70 8.78 3.20 -1.51
C LEU A 70 8.59 4.50 -0.71
N LYS A 71 9.62 5.35 -0.65
CA LYS A 71 9.55 6.66 0.00
C LYS A 71 8.60 7.61 -0.74
N GLU A 72 8.64 7.61 -2.07
CA GLU A 72 7.75 8.42 -2.91
C GLU A 72 6.28 8.00 -2.76
N ILE A 73 5.99 6.69 -2.82
CA ILE A 73 4.63 6.17 -2.59
C ILE A 73 4.15 6.61 -1.20
N LYS A 74 4.99 6.41 -0.16
CA LYS A 74 4.65 6.81 1.21
C LYS A 74 4.33 8.30 1.29
N SER A 75 5.21 9.16 0.78
CA SER A 75 5.03 10.61 0.82
C SER A 75 3.74 11.01 0.11
N LYS A 76 3.55 10.54 -1.13
CA LYS A 76 2.41 10.93 -1.96
C LYS A 76 1.07 10.50 -1.34
N VAL A 77 1.00 9.29 -0.80
CA VAL A 77 -0.22 8.79 -0.15
C VAL A 77 -0.49 9.54 1.15
N ILE A 78 0.54 9.87 1.94
CA ILE A 78 0.37 10.71 3.13
C ILE A 78 -0.19 12.10 2.77
N ASP A 79 0.29 12.72 1.69
CA ASP A 79 -0.23 14.02 1.25
C ASP A 79 -1.69 13.93 0.84
N ILE A 80 -2.07 12.91 0.07
CA ILE A 80 -3.47 12.64 -0.29
C ILE A 80 -4.33 12.43 0.95
N ILE A 81 -3.82 11.65 1.93
CA ILE A 81 -4.55 11.39 3.17
C ILE A 81 -4.79 12.69 3.93
N LYS A 82 -3.76 13.53 4.10
CA LYS A 82 -3.87 14.82 4.79
C LYS A 82 -4.85 15.78 4.13
N THR A 83 -4.93 15.77 2.79
CA THR A 83 -5.85 16.62 2.05
C THR A 83 -7.29 16.12 2.11
N ARG A 84 -7.50 14.80 2.09
CA ARG A 84 -8.85 14.21 1.96
C ARG A 84 -9.50 13.83 3.28
N TYR A 85 -8.72 13.47 4.29
CA TYR A 85 -9.22 12.95 5.57
C TYR A 85 -8.73 13.82 6.72
N SER A 86 -9.66 14.36 7.51
CA SER A 86 -9.35 15.09 8.74
C SER A 86 -8.81 14.14 9.82
N GLY A 87 -7.87 14.60 10.65
CA GLY A 87 -7.50 13.91 11.90
C GLY A 87 -6.34 12.91 11.85
N PHE A 88 -5.59 12.81 10.73
CA PHE A 88 -4.57 11.81 10.34
C PHE A 88 -3.45 11.34 11.31
N ASN A 89 -3.58 11.40 12.63
CA ASN A 89 -2.48 11.29 13.57
C ASN A 89 -2.00 9.84 13.84
N ASN A 90 -2.71 8.80 13.35
CA ASN A 90 -2.39 7.42 13.73
C ASN A 90 -2.52 6.41 12.58
N LEU A 91 -1.44 6.24 11.80
CA LEU A 91 -1.42 5.39 10.60
C LEU A 91 -0.41 4.25 10.72
N ASP A 92 -0.88 3.02 10.50
CA ASP A 92 -0.02 1.89 10.19
C ASP A 92 0.20 1.82 8.67
N ILE A 93 1.47 1.80 8.26
CA ILE A 93 1.89 1.65 6.86
C ILE A 93 2.71 0.37 6.74
N PHE A 94 2.22 -0.61 5.99
CA PHE A 94 2.81 -1.96 5.99
C PHE A 94 2.55 -2.73 4.69
N ILE A 95 3.31 -3.80 4.51
CA ILE A 95 3.21 -4.77 3.42
C ILE A 95 2.88 -6.13 4.05
N HIS A 96 2.02 -6.91 3.40
CA HIS A 96 1.77 -8.29 3.80
C HIS A 96 2.81 -9.26 3.25
N TYR A 97 3.20 -10.24 4.06
CA TYR A 97 3.95 -11.40 3.59
C TYR A 97 3.61 -12.67 4.39
N PRO A 98 3.17 -13.77 3.73
CA PRO A 98 2.88 -13.86 2.30
C PRO A 98 1.71 -12.94 1.92
N PRO A 99 1.71 -12.32 0.72
CA PRO A 99 0.62 -11.45 0.33
C PRO A 99 -0.60 -12.27 -0.10
N GLN A 100 -1.80 -11.73 0.12
CA GLN A 100 -3.03 -12.31 -0.44
C GLN A 100 -3.05 -12.19 -1.98
N PHE A 101 -2.49 -11.10 -2.50
CA PHE A 101 -2.37 -10.83 -3.93
C PHE A 101 -0.91 -10.67 -4.31
N TRP A 102 -0.42 -11.49 -5.24
CA TRP A 102 0.94 -11.44 -5.76
C TRP A 102 1.12 -10.31 -6.78
N GLN A 103 1.01 -9.09 -6.29
CA GLN A 103 1.40 -7.83 -6.90
C GLN A 103 1.73 -6.91 -5.73
N LEU A 104 2.91 -6.31 -5.69
CA LEU A 104 3.31 -5.53 -4.53
C LEU A 104 2.29 -4.42 -4.25
N HIS A 105 1.76 -4.41 -3.03
CA HIS A 105 0.86 -3.39 -2.55
C HIS A 105 1.19 -3.02 -1.10
N ILE A 106 0.97 -1.74 -0.79
CA ILE A 106 1.25 -1.15 0.52
C ILE A 106 -0.08 -0.72 1.13
N HIS A 107 -0.36 -1.17 2.34
CA HIS A 107 -1.52 -0.75 3.10
C HIS A 107 -1.23 0.52 3.89
N PHE A 108 -2.18 1.44 3.89
CA PHE A 108 -2.22 2.63 4.72
C PHE A 108 -3.51 2.58 5.52
N ARG A 109 -3.41 2.37 6.83
CA ARG A 109 -4.57 2.02 7.66
C ARG A 109 -4.56 2.75 8.99
N ASN A 110 -5.72 3.20 9.46
CA ASN A 110 -5.83 3.72 10.81
C ASN A 110 -5.42 2.64 11.82
N LYS A 111 -4.50 2.98 12.74
CA LYS A 111 -3.95 2.04 13.72
C LYS A 111 -4.99 1.52 14.72
N SER A 112 -6.05 2.29 14.97
CA SER A 112 -7.13 1.94 15.89
C SER A 112 -8.02 0.81 15.35
N LEU A 113 -7.98 0.53 14.04
CA LEU A 113 -8.74 -0.56 13.46
C LEU A 113 -8.17 -1.92 13.88
N ALA A 114 -9.04 -2.82 14.35
CA ALA A 114 -8.67 -4.18 14.77
C ALA A 114 -7.98 -4.94 13.63
N LYS A 115 -6.71 -5.34 13.80
CA LYS A 115 -5.97 -6.07 12.76
C LYS A 115 -6.59 -7.45 12.56
N THR A 116 -6.99 -7.75 11.33
CA THR A 116 -7.51 -9.08 10.97
C THR A 116 -6.40 -10.04 10.54
N SER A 117 -5.25 -9.51 10.12
CA SER A 117 -4.14 -10.30 9.61
C SER A 117 -3.20 -10.74 10.75
N PRO A 118 -2.59 -11.93 10.67
CA PRO A 118 -1.60 -12.39 11.64
C PRO A 118 -0.45 -11.39 11.80
N LYS A 119 0.02 -11.18 13.03
CA LYS A 119 1.06 -10.19 13.34
C LYS A 119 2.37 -10.47 12.60
N ASN A 120 2.71 -11.75 12.41
CA ASN A 120 3.89 -12.22 11.69
C ASN A 120 3.78 -12.04 10.16
N GLU A 121 2.63 -11.62 9.65
CA GLU A 121 2.41 -11.33 8.23
C GLU A 121 2.37 -9.82 7.93
N ILE A 122 2.72 -8.97 8.91
CA ILE A 122 2.69 -7.51 8.77
C ILE A 122 4.12 -6.98 8.88
N PHE A 123 4.62 -6.42 7.79
CA PHE A 123 5.95 -5.83 7.71
C PHE A 123 5.83 -4.33 7.52
N TYR A 124 6.16 -3.55 8.55
CA TYR A 124 5.99 -2.09 8.49
C TYR A 124 6.96 -1.47 7.48
N LEU A 125 6.44 -0.57 6.65
CA LEU A 125 7.20 0.04 5.55
C LEU A 125 8.46 0.76 6.04
N LYS A 126 8.41 1.38 7.23
CA LYS A 126 9.58 2.03 7.83
C LYS A 126 10.73 1.05 8.09
N ASP A 127 10.40 -0.16 8.55
CA ASP A 127 11.37 -1.18 8.92
C ASP A 127 11.87 -1.88 7.65
N VAL A 128 10.97 -2.06 6.67
CA VAL A 128 11.32 -2.50 5.31
C VAL A 128 12.35 -1.58 4.67
N ILE A 129 12.07 -0.28 4.62
CA ILE A 129 13.01 0.71 4.05
C ILE A 129 14.34 0.67 4.80
N LYS A 130 14.32 0.69 6.14
CA LYS A 130 15.54 0.64 6.96
C LYS A 130 16.37 -0.61 6.68
N GLN A 131 15.74 -1.76 6.50
CA GLN A 131 16.45 -2.99 6.19
C GLN A 131 17.04 -2.97 4.78
N LEU A 132 16.33 -2.41 3.79
CA LEU A 132 16.85 -2.25 2.43
C LEU A 132 18.04 -1.27 2.35
N GLU A 133 18.04 -0.24 3.20
CA GLU A 133 19.16 0.72 3.33
C GLU A 133 20.40 0.06 3.94
N ASN A 134 20.21 -0.93 4.80
CA ASN A 134 21.29 -1.71 5.39
C ASN A 134 21.71 -2.84 4.44
N THR A 135 22.65 -2.52 3.53
CA THR A 135 23.22 -3.42 2.50
C THR A 135 23.77 -4.76 3.01
N ASN A 136 23.95 -4.91 4.34
CA ASN A 136 24.38 -6.14 5.00
C ASN A 136 23.25 -7.13 5.35
N PHE A 137 21.98 -6.79 5.10
CA PHE A 137 20.85 -7.68 5.41
C PHE A 137 20.23 -8.24 4.14
N LYS A 138 20.56 -9.50 3.81
CA LYS A 138 19.79 -10.30 2.84
C LYS A 138 18.56 -10.87 3.54
N CYS A 139 17.40 -10.58 2.95
CA CYS A 139 16.07 -11.15 3.21
C CYS A 139 15.32 -10.72 4.47
N PHE A 140 14.04 -10.41 4.25
CA PHE A 140 12.99 -10.28 5.28
C PHE A 140 12.56 -11.63 5.88
N LEU A 141 13.31 -12.70 5.61
CA LEU A 141 12.97 -14.10 5.87
C LEU A 141 14.23 -14.93 6.08
#